data_AF-A0A7V5CX20-F1
#
_entry.id   AF-A0A7V5CX20-F1
#
_cell.length_a   1.000
_cell.length_b   1.000
_cell.length_c   1.000
_cell.angle_alpha   90.00
_cell.angle_beta   90.00
_cell.angle_gamma   90.00
#
_symmetry.space_group_name_H-M   'P 1'
#
loop_
_entity.id
_entity.type
_entity.pdbx_description
1 polymer ?
#
loop_
_entity_poly.entity_id
_entity_poly.type
_entity_poly.pdbx_seq_one_letter_code
_entity_poly.pdbx_strand_id
1 'polypeptide(L)'
;MLILLGNYKLPASPGYLPTRRSKSSVLPMLAALMLLCRLACVHAGDAGSELQEKSDDQMFRVRTELVEIRAVVTDRNGHIVENLSKEDFELLENDQLQEISFF
;
A
#
# COMPACT_ATOMS: atom_id res chain seq x y z
N MET A 1 -24.25 10.65 25.60
CA MET A 1 -24.82 11.57 26.60
C MET A 1 -23.67 12.03 27.49
N LEU A 2 -23.17 13.25 27.28
CA LEU A 2 -22.04 13.85 28.00
C LEU A 2 -22.58 15.06 28.74
N ILE A 3 -22.57 15.02 30.07
CA ILE A 3 -22.80 16.18 30.93
C ILE A 3 -21.87 16.09 32.12
N LEU A 4 -21.29 17.24 32.47
CA LEU A 4 -20.91 17.79 33.79
C LEU A 4 -19.58 18.52 33.62
N LEU A 5 -19.54 19.82 33.29
CA LEU A 5 -19.82 21.00 34.12
C LEU A 5 -19.18 20.96 35.51
N GLY A 6 -18.36 21.98 35.78
CA GLY A 6 -18.41 22.65 37.07
C GLY A 6 -17.08 22.89 37.76
N ASN A 7 -16.60 24.13 37.62
CA ASN A 7 -15.57 24.81 38.42
C ASN A 7 -15.78 24.70 39.94
N TYR A 8 -14.67 24.65 40.70
CA TYR A 8 -14.64 25.15 42.08
C TYR A 8 -13.33 25.86 42.40
N LYS A 9 -13.44 26.77 43.35
CA LYS A 9 -12.63 27.97 43.63
C LYS A 9 -11.87 27.79 44.95
N LEU A 10 -10.65 28.36 45.00
CA LEU A 10 -9.67 28.36 46.12
C LEU A 10 -10.23 28.81 47.48
N PRO A 11 -9.58 28.45 48.61
CA PRO A 11 -8.72 29.45 49.26
C PRO A 11 -7.46 28.94 50.02
N ALA A 12 -6.40 29.75 49.89
CA ALA A 12 -5.40 30.25 50.85
C ALA A 12 -4.82 29.45 52.05
N SER A 13 -3.47 29.53 52.11
CA SER A 13 -2.60 29.77 53.29
C SER A 13 -2.21 28.61 54.24
N PRO A 14 -1.14 28.74 55.07
CA PRO A 14 0.13 29.45 54.87
C PRO A 14 1.38 28.65 55.36
N GLY A 15 2.53 28.90 54.72
CA GLY A 15 3.76 29.25 55.44
C GLY A 15 4.67 28.17 56.08
N TYR A 16 5.98 28.40 55.84
CA TYR A 16 7.14 28.17 56.75
C TYR A 16 7.54 26.69 56.97
N LEU A 17 8.80 26.21 56.93
CA LEU A 17 10.14 26.82 57.00
C LEU A 17 11.22 25.74 56.68
N PRO A 18 12.55 25.97 56.85
CA PRO A 18 13.55 25.53 55.88
C PRO A 18 14.54 24.48 56.42
N THR A 19 15.64 24.32 55.66
CA THR A 19 16.92 23.68 56.01
C THR A 19 16.89 22.14 55.89
N ARG A 20 17.98 21.44 55.61
CA ARG A 20 19.40 21.75 55.77
C ARG A 20 20.22 20.81 54.88
N ARG A 21 21.19 21.40 54.20
CA ARG A 21 22.18 20.81 53.29
C ARG A 21 23.01 19.72 53.98
N SER A 22 23.10 18.54 53.39
CA SER A 22 24.22 17.61 53.59
C SER A 22 24.56 16.93 52.26
N LYS A 23 25.81 17.06 51.86
CA LYS A 23 26.34 16.62 50.56
C LYS A 23 26.82 15.17 50.71
N SER A 24 26.31 14.25 49.90
CA SER A 24 26.98 12.98 49.63
C SER A 24 27.26 12.84 48.14
N SER A 25 28.50 12.47 47.85
CA SER A 25 29.18 12.50 46.55
C SER A 25 28.65 11.43 45.60
N VAL A 26 27.63 11.77 44.80
CA VAL A 26 27.12 10.91 43.70
C VAL A 26 27.79 11.18 42.35
N LEU A 27 28.64 12.22 42.26
CA LEU A 27 29.20 12.68 40.99
C LEU A 27 30.21 11.74 40.30
N PRO A 28 31.18 11.08 40.98
CA PRO A 28 32.17 10.28 40.26
C PRO A 28 31.57 8.97 39.74
N MET A 29 30.54 8.44 40.41
CA MET A 29 29.82 7.23 39.99
C MET A 29 28.95 7.49 38.75
N LEU A 30 28.34 8.68 38.67
CA LEU A 30 27.54 9.08 37.51
C LEU A 30 28.42 9.38 36.28
N ALA A 31 29.61 9.95 36.49
CA ALA A 31 30.56 10.19 35.40
C ALA A 31 31.13 8.89 34.81
N ALA A 32 31.46 7.91 35.66
CA ALA A 32 31.93 6.59 35.21
C ALA A 32 30.85 5.81 34.44
N LEU A 33 29.59 5.88 34.88
CA LEU A 33 28.46 5.26 34.19
C LEU A 33 28.20 5.90 32.82
N MET A 34 28.32 7.23 32.73
CA MET A 34 28.14 7.96 31.46
C MET A 34 29.29 7.70 30.46
N LEU A 35 30.52 7.45 30.96
CA LEU A 35 31.66 7.10 30.11
C LEU A 35 31.55 5.66 29.56
N LEU A 36 31.04 4.71 30.36
CA LEU A 36 30.79 3.34 29.92
C LEU A 36 29.70 3.28 28.83
N CYS A 37 28.65 4.09 28.93
CA CYS A 37 27.60 4.17 27.91
C CYS A 37 28.10 4.68 26.55
N ARG A 38 29.13 5.54 26.52
CA ARG A 38 29.67 6.09 25.26
C ARG A 38 30.42 5.04 24.44
N LEU A 39 31.07 4.04 25.06
CA LEU A 39 31.77 2.98 24.32
C LEU A 39 30.82 1.96 23.68
N ALA A 40 29.63 1.76 24.25
CA ALA A 40 28.66 0.79 23.73
C ALA A 40 27.97 1.25 22.43
N CYS A 41 27.85 2.56 22.18
CA CYS A 41 27.05 3.08 21.07
C CYS A 41 27.81 3.31 19.75
N VAL A 42 29.13 3.12 19.70
CA VAL A 42 29.96 3.42 18.50
C VAL A 42 29.92 2.30 17.44
N HIS A 43 29.33 1.13 17.71
CA HIS A 43 29.22 0.03 16.73
C HIS A 43 27.89 0.00 15.95
N ALA A 44 27.01 1.01 16.09
CA ALA A 44 25.83 1.15 15.24
C ALA A 44 26.05 2.22 14.16
N GLY A 45 27.17 2.09 13.45
CA GLY A 45 27.47 2.85 12.24
C GLY A 45 27.13 2.01 11.01
N ASP A 46 26.16 2.51 10.26
CA ASP A 46 25.97 2.32 8.82
C ASP A 46 25.45 0.96 8.31
N ALA A 47 24.12 0.87 8.24
CA ALA A 47 23.44 0.11 7.20
C ALA A 47 22.12 0.81 6.87
N GLY A 48 22.23 2.09 6.49
CA GLY A 48 21.20 2.73 5.67
C GLY A 48 21.25 2.13 4.28
N SER A 49 20.80 0.88 4.13
CA SER A 49 20.46 0.36 2.81
C SER A 49 19.20 1.10 2.40
N GLU A 50 19.36 2.18 1.63
CA GLU A 50 18.33 2.65 0.73
C GLU A 50 17.89 1.43 -0.07
N LEU A 51 16.72 0.88 0.28
CA LEU A 51 15.97 0.02 -0.61
C LEU A 51 15.56 0.93 -1.76
N GLN A 52 16.49 1.10 -2.69
CA GLN A 52 16.22 1.63 -4.01
C GLN A 52 15.27 0.60 -4.64
N GLU A 53 13.98 0.84 -4.45
CA GLU A 53 12.91 0.18 -5.17
C GLU A 53 13.14 0.56 -6.64
N LYS A 54 13.98 -0.23 -7.32
CA LYS A 54 13.92 -0.35 -8.76
C LYS A 54 12.52 -0.85 -9.04
N SER A 55 11.60 0.08 -9.23
CA SER A 55 10.39 -0.16 -10.01
C SER A 55 10.90 -0.53 -11.40
N ASP A 56 11.21 -1.81 -11.57
CA ASP A 56 11.43 -2.42 -12.86
C ASP A 56 10.19 -2.03 -13.67
N ASP A 57 10.40 -1.26 -14.73
CA ASP A 57 9.35 -0.76 -15.61
C ASP A 57 8.69 -1.98 -16.25
N GLN A 58 7.69 -2.54 -15.56
CA GLN A 58 7.09 -3.80 -15.92
C GLN A 58 6.19 -3.58 -17.13
N MET A 59 6.81 -3.58 -18.31
CA MET A 59 6.12 -3.31 -19.56
C MET A 59 5.24 -4.50 -19.93
N PHE A 60 3.92 -4.33 -19.79
CA PHE A 60 2.94 -5.30 -20.25
C PHE A 60 2.85 -5.26 -21.78
N ARG A 61 3.21 -6.36 -22.44
CA ARG A 61 3.14 -6.50 -23.90
C ARG A 61 1.97 -7.40 -24.27
N VAL A 62 0.98 -6.85 -24.96
CA VAL A 62 -0.15 -7.59 -25.53
C VAL A 62 0.11 -7.81 -27.01
N ARG A 63 -0.11 -9.05 -27.47
CA ARG A 63 -0.13 -9.39 -28.90
C ARG A 63 -1.54 -9.83 -29.25
N THR A 64 -2.10 -9.23 -30.28
CA THR A 64 -3.37 -9.63 -30.87
C THR A 64 -3.13 -10.08 -32.31
N GLU A 65 -3.95 -11.01 -32.78
CA GLU A 65 -3.95 -11.49 -34.15
C GLU A 65 -5.38 -11.43 -34.68
N LEU A 66 -5.55 -10.89 -35.89
CA LEU A 66 -6.84 -10.83 -36.56
C LEU A 66 -6.94 -11.99 -37.52
N VAL A 67 -7.99 -12.80 -37.37
CA VAL A 67 -8.29 -13.93 -38.26
C VAL A 67 -9.54 -13.60 -39.08
N GLU A 68 -9.45 -13.64 -40.40
CA GLU A 68 -10.57 -13.44 -41.32
C GLU A 68 -11.17 -14.80 -41.70
N ILE A 69 -12.48 -14.96 -41.49
CA ILE A 69 -13.23 -16.17 -41.83
C ILE A 69 -14.26 -15.82 -42.90
N ARG A 70 -14.29 -16.58 -44.01
CA ARG A 70 -15.26 -16.40 -45.10
C ARG A 70 -16.29 -17.52 -45.07
N ALA A 71 -17.56 -17.15 -44.99
CA ALA A 71 -18.69 -18.08 -45.03
C ALA A 71 -19.70 -17.65 -46.10
N VAL A 72 -20.32 -18.63 -46.76
CA VAL A 72 -21.47 -18.43 -47.64
C VAL A 72 -22.58 -19.32 -47.13
N VAL A 73 -23.73 -18.72 -46.83
CA VAL A 73 -24.91 -19.44 -46.36
C VAL A 73 -25.86 -19.61 -47.53
N THR A 74 -26.30 -20.86 -47.75
CA THR A 74 -27.26 -21.19 -48.81
C THR A 74 -28.48 -21.89 -48.23
N ASP A 75 -29.63 -21.68 -48.87
CA ASP A 75 -30.84 -22.44 -48.58
C ASP A 75 -30.72 -23.90 -49.06
N ARG A 76 -31.75 -24.70 -48.82
CA ARG A 76 -31.81 -26.11 -49.25
C ARG A 76 -31.72 -26.28 -50.77
N ASN A 77 -32.11 -25.27 -51.55
CA ASN A 77 -32.11 -25.29 -53.01
C ASN A 77 -30.79 -24.76 -53.60
N GLY A 78 -29.86 -24.27 -52.76
CA GLY A 78 -28.58 -23.71 -53.17
C GLY A 78 -28.61 -22.21 -53.46
N HIS A 79 -29.69 -21.50 -53.14
CA HIS A 79 -29.73 -20.04 -53.27
C HIS A 79 -29.00 -19.39 -52.09
N ILE A 80 -28.22 -18.34 -52.37
CA ILE A 80 -27.53 -17.57 -51.34
C ILE A 80 -28.57 -16.89 -50.45
N VAL A 81 -28.41 -17.03 -49.13
CA VAL A 81 -29.20 -16.31 -48.15
C VAL A 81 -28.57 -14.93 -47.97
N GLU A 82 -29.31 -13.90 -48.34
CA GLU A 82 -28.90 -12.50 -48.24
C GLU A 82 -29.33 -11.88 -46.91
N ASN A 83 -28.77 -10.71 -46.58
CA ASN A 83 -29.14 -9.88 -45.43
C ASN A 83 -28.99 -10.57 -44.05
N LEU A 84 -28.03 -11.48 -43.91
CA LEU A 84 -27.64 -12.03 -42.61
C LEU A 84 -26.92 -10.95 -41.79
N SER A 85 -27.13 -10.98 -40.46
CA SER A 85 -26.44 -10.10 -39.53
C SER A 85 -25.52 -10.89 -38.61
N LYS A 86 -24.66 -10.18 -37.85
CA LYS A 86 -23.71 -10.80 -36.92
C LYS A 86 -24.41 -11.71 -35.91
N GLU A 87 -25.63 -11.37 -35.49
CA GLU A 87 -26.41 -12.10 -34.48
C GLU A 87 -26.89 -13.47 -34.97
N ASP A 88 -26.85 -13.74 -36.28
CA ASP A 88 -27.17 -15.04 -36.86
C ASP A 88 -26.01 -16.04 -36.75
N PHE A 89 -24.86 -15.62 -36.21
CA PHE A 89 -23.64 -16.43 -36.14
C PHE A 89 -23.09 -16.50 -34.70
N GLU A 90 -22.59 -17.69 -34.35
CA GLU A 90 -21.73 -17.90 -33.18
C GLU A 90 -20.35 -18.36 -33.67
N LEU A 91 -19.30 -17.71 -33.17
CA LEU A 91 -17.92 -18.13 -33.44
C LEU A 91 -17.40 -18.91 -32.23
N LEU A 92 -17.01 -20.15 -32.43
CA LEU A 92 -16.40 -20.98 -31.40
C LEU A 92 -14.94 -21.26 -31.75
N GLU A 93 -14.04 -21.05 -30.80
CA GLU A 93 -12.65 -21.48 -30.86
C GLU A 93 -12.38 -22.44 -29.70
N ASN A 94 -12.01 -23.68 -30.00
CA ASN A 94 -11.83 -24.73 -28.98
C ASN A 94 -13.04 -24.83 -28.01
N ASP A 95 -14.25 -24.84 -28.57
CA ASP A 95 -15.53 -24.84 -27.84
C ASP A 95 -15.78 -23.60 -26.95
N GLN A 96 -14.98 -22.54 -27.09
CA GLN A 96 -15.18 -21.26 -26.39
C GLN A 96 -15.78 -20.22 -27.33
N LEU A 97 -16.86 -19.56 -26.88
CA LEU A 97 -17.49 -18.48 -27.62
C LEU A 97 -16.54 -17.27 -27.77
N GLN A 98 -16.38 -16.83 -29.02
CA GLN A 98 -15.57 -15.70 -29.42
C GLN A 98 -16.44 -14.52 -29.85
N GLU A 99 -15.93 -13.31 -29.62
CA GLU A 99 -16.57 -12.10 -30.11
C GLU A 99 -16.22 -11.87 -31.58
N ILE A 100 -17.25 -11.67 -32.42
CA ILE A 100 -17.07 -11.24 -33.82
C ILE A 100 -16.90 -9.72 -33.84
N SER A 101 -15.67 -9.21 -33.91
CA SER A 101 -15.42 -7.76 -33.88
C SER A 101 -15.80 -7.04 -35.19
N PHE A 102 -15.78 -7.75 -36.32
CA PHE A 102 -16.07 -7.21 -37.66
C PHE A 102 -16.99 -8.16 -38.42
N PHE A 103 -18.02 -7.63 -39.08
CA PHE A 103 -19.00 -8.37 -39.86
C PHE A 103 -19.31 -7.62 -41.16
#